data_AF-A0A2D9LH50-F1
#
_entry.id   AF-A0A2D9LH50-F1
#
_cell.length_a   1.000
_cell.length_b   1.000
_cell.length_c   1.000
_cell.angle_alpha   90.00
_cell.angle_beta   90.00
_cell.angle_gamma   90.00
#
_symmetry.space_group_name_H-M   'P 1'
#
loop_
_entity.id
_entity.type
_entity.pdbx_description
1 polymer ?
#
loop_
_entity_poly.entity_id
_entity_poly.type
_entity_poly.pdbx_seq_one_letter_code
_entity_poly.pdbx_strand_id
1 'polypeptide(L)'
;EICECDLAEILDTPYYSISRHLTILHNAGIIEKRKEGRWIFAFISKSLDTYIQKTLDAFIYIQEDTININIKKAIKTVNNNVCK
;
A
#
# COMPACT_ATOMS: atom_id res chain seq x y z
N GLU A 1 8.17 2.19 -0.56
CA GLU A 1 7.67 0.88 -0.08
C GLU A 1 7.04 1.08 1.30
N ILE A 2 6.15 0.18 1.73
CA ILE A 2 5.46 0.26 3.04
C ILE A 2 5.35 -1.13 3.67
N CYS A 3 5.54 -1.26 4.99
CA CYS A 3 5.30 -2.54 5.67
C CYS A 3 3.81 -2.88 5.62
N GLU A 4 3.51 -4.17 5.44
CA GLU A 4 2.15 -4.70 5.56
C GLU A 4 1.49 -4.36 6.91
N CYS A 5 2.30 -4.33 7.97
CA CYS A 5 1.91 -3.94 9.32
C CYS A 5 1.51 -2.47 9.43
N ASP A 6 2.29 -1.56 8.85
CA ASP A 6 1.99 -0.13 8.82
C ASP A 6 0.70 0.14 8.05
N LEU A 7 0.51 -0.57 6.93
CA LEU A 7 -0.68 -0.43 6.09
C LEU A 7 -1.94 -0.86 6.83
N ALA A 8 -1.87 -1.92 7.66
CA ALA A 8 -2.96 -2.34 8.52
C ALA A 8 -3.33 -1.28 9.56
N GLU A 9 -2.33 -0.63 10.18
CA GLU A 9 -2.56 0.47 11.12
C GLU A 9 -3.17 1.70 10.45
N ILE A 10 -2.62 2.11 9.30
CA ILE A 10 -3.09 3.29 8.55
C ILE A 10 -4.53 3.10 8.12
N LEU A 11 -4.86 1.95 7.55
CA LEU A 11 -6.20 1.65 7.06
C LEU A 11 -7.16 1.15 8.14
N ASP A 12 -6.72 1.08 9.41
CA ASP A 12 -7.50 0.57 10.54
C ASP A 12 -8.17 -0.78 10.22
N THR A 13 -7.40 -1.65 9.59
CA THR A 13 -7.89 -2.90 9.00
C THR A 13 -7.07 -4.06 9.55
N PRO A 14 -7.69 -5.22 9.87
CA PRO A 14 -6.95 -6.37 10.37
C PRO A 14 -5.82 -6.81 9.42
N TYR A 15 -4.69 -7.21 10.00
CA TYR A 15 -3.50 -7.64 9.25
C TYR A 15 -3.81 -8.73 8.23
N TYR A 16 -4.62 -9.75 8.58
CA TYR A 16 -4.98 -10.84 7.68
C TYR A 16 -5.69 -10.37 6.41
N SER A 17 -6.52 -9.32 6.51
CA SER A 17 -7.22 -8.72 5.38
C SER A 17 -6.25 -7.96 4.48
N ILE A 18 -5.36 -7.16 5.07
CA ILE A 18 -4.31 -6.47 4.30
C ILE A 18 -3.41 -7.47 3.59
N SER A 19 -2.98 -8.54 4.26
CA SER A 19 -2.17 -9.60 3.66
C SER A 19 -2.83 -10.20 2.42
N ARG A 20 -4.12 -10.51 2.54
CA ARG A 20 -4.94 -11.04 1.44
C ARG A 20 -5.04 -10.03 0.30
N HIS A 21 -5.38 -8.77 0.60
CA HIS A 21 -5.51 -7.73 -0.43
C HIS A 21 -4.21 -7.47 -1.16
N LEU A 22 -3.08 -7.37 -0.46
CA LEU A 22 -1.78 -7.20 -1.09
C LEU A 22 -1.40 -8.42 -1.94
N THR A 23 -1.81 -9.63 -1.56
CA THR A 23 -1.55 -10.82 -2.39
C THR A 23 -2.35 -10.78 -3.70
N ILE A 24 -3.60 -10.32 -3.64
CA ILE A 24 -4.42 -10.11 -4.84
C ILE A 24 -3.77 -9.06 -5.75
N LEU A 25 -3.36 -7.91 -5.20
CA LEU A 25 -2.72 -6.83 -5.97
C LEU A 25 -1.37 -7.27 -6.56
N HIS A 26 -0.60 -8.09 -5.83
CA HIS A 26 0.66 -8.65 -6.32
C HIS A 26 0.44 -9.58 -7.50
N ASN A 27 -0.54 -10.49 -7.38
CA ASN A 27 -0.87 -11.43 -8.45
C ASN A 27 -1.46 -10.72 -9.69
N ALA A 28 -2.09 -9.56 -9.50
CA ALA A 28 -2.54 -8.70 -10.58
C ALA A 28 -1.40 -7.88 -11.23
N GLY A 29 -0.16 -7.97 -10.73
CA GLY A 29 0.99 -7.21 -11.23
C GLY A 29 0.96 -5.71 -10.88
N ILE A 30 0.07 -5.29 -9.98
CA ILE A 30 -0.08 -3.87 -9.59
C ILE A 30 1.00 -3.48 -8.58
N ILE A 31 1.36 -4.41 -7.70
CA ILE A 31 2.39 -4.21 -6.70
C ILE A 31 3.42 -5.33 -6.77
N GLU A 32 4.60 -5.03 -6.28
CA GLU A 32 5.63 -5.99 -5.96
C GLU A 32 5.75 -6.11 -4.43
N LYS A 33 6.26 -7.26 -3.97
CA LYS A 33 6.50 -7.54 -2.55
C LYS A 33 7.94 -7.94 -2.33
N ARG A 34 8.53 -7.46 -1.23
CA ARG A 34 9.87 -7.80 -0.77
C ARG A 34 9.81 -8.26 0.68
N LYS A 35 10.52 -9.34 1.01
CA LYS A 35 10.68 -9.81 2.39
C LYS A 35 12.05 -9.40 2.90
N GLU A 36 12.10 -8.76 4.07
CA GLU A 36 13.33 -8.41 4.78
C GLU A 36 13.23 -8.90 6.23
N GLY A 37 13.99 -9.94 6.56
CA GLY A 37 13.87 -10.63 7.84
C GLY A 37 12.44 -11.16 8.07
N ARG A 38 11.76 -10.58 9.06
CA ARG A 38 10.38 -10.92 9.43
C ARG A 38 9.33 -10.02 8.79
N TRP A 39 9.75 -8.99 8.05
CA TRP A 39 8.87 -7.96 7.51
C TRP A 39 8.58 -8.18 6.03
N ILE A 40 7.38 -7.81 5.61
CA ILE A 40 6.95 -7.84 4.22
C ILE A 40 6.62 -6.41 3.82
N PHE A 41 7.31 -5.94 2.79
CA PHE A 41 7.15 -4.61 2.22
C PHE A 41 6.46 -4.71 0.87
N ALA A 42 5.50 -3.82 0.64
CA ALA A 42 4.81 -3.66 -0.64
C ALA A 42 5.20 -2.34 -1.31
N PHE A 43 5.29 -2.35 -2.65
CA PHE A 43 5.54 -1.17 -3.46
C PHE A 43 4.88 -1.29 -4.84
N ILE A 44 4.59 -0.17 -5.49
CA ILE A 44 4.00 -0.16 -6.83
C ILE A 44 4.98 -0.82 -7.81
N SER A 45 4.44 -1.69 -8.67
CA SER A 45 5.22 -2.37 -9.70
C SER A 45 5.81 -1.37 -10.69
N LYS A 46 7.09 -1.55 -11.05
CA LYS A 46 7.76 -0.68 -12.03
C LYS A 46 7.28 -0.92 -13.46
N SER A 47 6.68 -2.08 -13.72
CA SER A 47 6.15 -2.48 -15.02
C SER A 47 4.64 -2.30 -15.12
N LEU A 48 4.06 -1.37 -14.34
CA LEU A 48 2.62 -1.09 -14.36
C LEU A 48 2.17 -0.70 -15.77
N ASP A 49 1.17 -1.41 -16.29
CA ASP A 49 0.59 -1.09 -17.59
C ASP A 49 -0.02 0.33 -17.58
N THR A 50 0.10 1.04 -18.70
CA THR A 50 -0.37 2.43 -18.84
C THR A 50 -1.87 2.58 -18.58
N TYR A 51 -2.69 1.57 -18.92
CA TYR A 51 -4.12 1.57 -18.63
C TYR A 51 -4.39 1.52 -17.12
N ILE A 52 -3.67 0.68 -16.39
CA ILE A 52 -3.80 0.57 -14.94
C ILE A 52 -3.35 1.88 -14.27
N GLN A 53 -2.25 2.49 -14.73
CA GLN A 53 -1.81 3.80 -14.23
C GLN A 53 -2.91 4.85 -14.37
N LYS A 54 -3.49 5.01 -15.56
CA LYS A 54 -4.58 5.97 -15.80
C LYS A 54 -5.82 5.68 -14.95
N THR A 55 -6.11 4.40 -14.71
CA THR A 55 -7.24 4.00 -13.86
C THR A 55 -7.00 4.39 -12.40
N LEU A 56 -5.78 4.20 -11.91
CA LEU A 56 -5.39 4.63 -10.56
C LEU A 56 -5.43 6.14 -10.42
N ASP A 57 -4.96 6.90 -11.42
CA ASP A 57 -5.00 8.36 -11.42
C ASP A 57 -6.44 8.89 -11.32
N ALA A 58 -7.35 8.30 -12.08
CA ALA A 58 -8.77 8.64 -12.02
C ALA A 58 -9.38 8.30 -10.65
N PHE A 59 -9.01 7.16 -10.07
CA PHE A 59 -9.47 6.79 -8.73
C PHE A 59 -8.96 7.75 -7.66
N ILE A 60 -7.70 8.17 -7.75
CA ILE A 60 -7.09 9.14 -6.85
C ILE A 60 -7.82 10.48 -6.94
N TYR A 61 -8.13 10.94 -8.15
CA TYR A 61 -8.86 12.18 -8.37
C TYR A 61 -10.28 12.14 -7.76
N ILE A 62 -10.98 11.02 -7.86
CA ILE A 62 -12.35 10.88 -7.31
C ILE A 62 -12.35 10.78 -5.78
N GLN A 63 -11.29 10.20 -5.19
CA GLN A 63 -11.21 9.89 -3.76
C GLN A 63 -10.28 10.84 -2.99
N GLU A 64 -9.99 12.02 -3.55
CA GLU A 64 -8.93 12.93 -3.11
C GLU A 64 -8.97 13.21 -1.59
N ASP A 65 -10.16 13.49 -1.03
CA ASP A 65 -10.32 13.79 0.40
C ASP A 65 -9.97 12.60 1.31
N THR A 66 -10.44 11.41 0.97
CA THR A 66 -10.18 10.20 1.77
C THR A 66 -8.71 9.79 1.68
N ILE A 67 -8.10 9.91 0.50
CA ILE A 67 -6.68 9.62 0.29
C ILE A 67 -5.82 10.61 1.07
N ASN A 68 -6.15 11.90 1.08
CA ASN A 68 -5.41 12.92 1.82
C ASN A 68 -5.39 12.67 3.34
N ILE A 69 -6.49 12.17 3.92
CA ILE A 69 -6.55 11.77 5.34
C ILE A 69 -5.59 10.59 5.59
N ASN A 70 -5.64 9.57 4.74
CA ASN A 70 -4.81 8.38 4.87
C ASN A 70 -3.32 8.71 4.68
N ILE A 71 -2.96 9.61 3.77
CA ILE A 71 -1.57 10.07 3.58
C ILE A 71 -1.06 10.78 4.85
N LYS A 72 -1.87 11.65 5.47
CA LYS A 72 -1.49 12.32 6.72
C LYS A 72 -1.26 11.32 7.85
N LYS A 73 -2.06 10.25 7.93
CA LYS A 73 -1.87 9.16 8.89
C LYS A 73 -0.62 8.35 8.56
N ALA A 74 -0.38 8.03 7.29
CA ALA A 74 0.78 7.28 6.82
C ALA A 74 2.10 7.98 7.15
N ILE A 75 2.21 9.30 6.94
CA ILE A 75 3.42 10.06 7.26
C ILE A 75 3.74 9.97 8.76
N LYS A 76 2.72 9.93 9.64
CA LYS A 76 2.94 9.79 11.08
C LYS A 76 3.36 8.37 11.48
N THR A 77 2.68 7.36 10.94
CA THR A 77 2.93 5.95 11.27
C THR A 77 4.30 5.49 10.77
N VAL A 78 4.67 5.81 9.52
CA VAL A 78 5.95 5.39 8.92
C VAL A 78 7.15 6.04 9.64
N ASN A 79 7.03 7.29 10.08
CA ASN A 79 8.11 7.97 10.81
C ASN A 79 8.32 7.43 12.24
N ASN A 80 7.33 6.73 12.80
CA ASN A 80 7.36 6.20 14.16
C ASN A 80 7.73 4.71 14.24
N ASN A 81 7.77 3.99 13.11
CA ASN A 81 7.83 2.53 13.13
C ASN A 81 9.24 1.94 12.97
N VAL A 82 9.44 0.85 13.72
CA VAL A 82 10.71 0.12 13.93
C VAL A 82 10.94 -0.96 12.86
N CYS A 83 10.05 -1.07 11.87
CA CYS A 83 10.11 -2.02 10.78
C CYS A 83 11.22 -1.61 9.79
N LYS A 84 12.47 -1.81 10.21
CA LYS A 84 13.69 -1.74 9.40
C LYS A 84 14.20 -3.15 9.17
#